data_AF-A0A651H5F0-F1
#
_entry.id   AF-A0A651H5F0-F1
#
_cell.length_a   1.000
_cell.length_b   1.000
_cell.length_c   1.000
_cell.angle_alpha   90.00
_cell.angle_beta   90.00
_cell.angle_gamma   90.00
#
_symmetry.space_group_name_H-M   'P 1'
#
loop_
_entity.id
_entity.type
_entity.pdbx_description
1 polymer ?
#
loop_
_entity_poly.entity_id
_entity_poly.type
_entity_poly.pdbx_seq_one_letter_code
_entity_poly.pdbx_strand_id
1 'polypeptide(L)'
;MGIEDRKEQEIAREKTLAEIRRCGAGIGSTGRDILQLLRSLNLVAVNASIEASRAGAMGAGFAVVAEEVKRLADESRDSVNRILEFMEALEKVTGERSQLRL
;
A
#
# COMPACT_ATOMS: atom_id res chain seq x y z
N MET A 1 20.42 5.10 40.80
CA MET A 1 19.62 5.81 39.78
C MET A 1 20.04 5.54 38.34
N GLY A 2 21.33 5.51 37.97
CA GLY A 2 21.71 5.44 36.54
C GLY A 2 21.53 4.12 35.76
N ILE A 3 21.29 2.96 36.40
CA ILE A 3 21.13 1.66 35.70
C ILE A 3 19.66 1.30 35.51
N GLU A 4 18.80 1.66 36.47
CA GLU A 4 17.34 1.45 36.40
C GLU A 4 16.70 2.33 35.32
N ASP A 5 17.04 3.63 35.27
CA ASP A 5 16.58 4.54 34.21
C ASP A 5 17.01 4.08 32.81
N ARG A 6 18.21 3.51 32.69
CA ARG A 6 18.70 2.97 31.41
C ARG A 6 17.93 1.74 30.98
N LYS A 7 17.61 0.81 31.90
CA LYS A 7 16.78 -0.36 31.62
C LYS A 7 15.35 0.02 31.26
N GLU A 8 14.75 1.01 31.92
CA GLU A 8 13.41 1.50 31.58
C GLU A 8 13.37 2.16 30.20
N GLN A 9 14.37 2.99 29.86
CA GLN A 9 14.48 3.56 28.51
C GLN A 9 14.66 2.48 27.44
N GLU A 10 15.38 1.41 27.76
CA GLU A 10 15.65 0.30 26.86
C GLU A 10 14.37 -0.51 26.56
N ILE A 11 13.56 -0.78 27.59
CA ILE A 11 12.24 -1.44 27.46
C ILE A 11 11.24 -0.55 26.70
N ALA A 12 11.20 0.75 27.02
CA ALA A 12 10.32 1.70 26.33
C ALA A 12 10.63 1.79 24.83
N ARG A 13 11.92 1.84 24.48
CA ARG A 13 12.39 1.87 23.09
C ARG A 13 12.04 0.60 22.33
N GLU A 14 12.14 -0.56 22.98
CA GLU A 14 11.75 -1.85 22.39
C GLU A 14 10.25 -1.93 22.12
N LYS A 15 9.42 -1.39 23.03
CA LYS A 15 7.98 -1.23 22.84
C LYS A 15 7.64 -0.34 21.64
N THR A 16 8.25 0.84 21.54
CA THR A 16 8.02 1.75 20.41
C THR A 16 8.42 1.10 19.08
N LEU A 17 9.55 0.37 19.05
CA LEU A 17 9.99 -0.34 17.85
C LEU A 17 8.97 -1.43 17.45
N ALA A 18 8.39 -2.13 18.42
CA ALA A 18 7.34 -3.12 18.17
C ALA A 18 6.05 -2.50 17.62
N GLU A 19 5.65 -1.34 18.12
CA GLU A 19 4.48 -0.61 17.61
C GLU A 19 4.68 -0.14 16.16
N ILE A 20 5.87 0.40 15.83
CA ILE A 20 6.22 0.81 14.47
C ILE A 20 6.13 -0.40 13.51
N ARG A 21 6.68 -1.55 13.88
CA ARG A 21 6.60 -2.77 13.06
C ARG A 21 5.16 -3.21 12.84
N ARG A 22 4.33 -3.19 13.90
CA ARG A 22 2.92 -3.56 13.80
C ARG A 22 2.15 -2.62 12.87
N CYS A 23 2.43 -1.32 12.95
CA CYS A 23 1.83 -0.32 12.07
C CYS A 23 2.27 -0.53 10.62
N GLY A 24 3.57 -0.73 10.37
CA GLY A 24 4.11 -1.00 9.04
C GLY A 24 3.51 -2.25 8.40
N ALA A 25 3.41 -3.35 9.15
CA ALA A 25 2.76 -4.58 8.67
C ALA A 25 1.28 -4.38 8.32
N GLY A 26 0.56 -3.58 9.13
CA GLY A 26 -0.83 -3.20 8.86
C GLY A 26 -0.98 -2.41 7.56
N ILE A 27 -0.15 -1.38 7.37
CA ILE A 27 -0.13 -0.56 6.15
C ILE A 27 0.21 -1.43 4.93
N GLY A 28 1.19 -2.33 5.05
CA GLY A 28 1.56 -3.26 3.99
C GLY A 28 0.42 -4.21 3.61
N SER A 29 -0.34 -4.70 4.59
CA SER A 29 -1.53 -5.52 4.32
C SER A 29 -2.61 -4.74 3.59
N THR A 30 -2.98 -3.56 4.08
CA THR A 30 -3.97 -2.70 3.43
C THR A 30 -3.54 -2.31 2.00
N GLY A 31 -2.25 -2.03 1.79
CA GLY A 31 -1.71 -1.78 0.46
C GLY A 31 -1.96 -2.95 -0.50
N ARG A 32 -1.70 -4.19 -0.07
CA ARG A 32 -1.98 -5.39 -0.88
C ARG A 32 -3.47 -5.57 -1.18
N ASP A 33 -4.35 -5.28 -0.23
CA ASP A 33 -5.80 -5.33 -0.43
C ASP A 33 -6.24 -4.29 -1.48
N ILE A 34 -5.71 -3.07 -1.42
CA ILE A 34 -5.98 -2.04 -2.43
C ILE A 34 -5.48 -2.48 -3.80
N LEU A 35 -4.28 -3.07 -3.91
CA LEU A 35 -3.79 -3.61 -5.19
C LEU A 35 -4.75 -4.66 -5.77
N GLN A 36 -5.35 -5.49 -4.93
CA GLN A 36 -6.35 -6.47 -5.37
C GLN A 36 -7.63 -5.78 -5.86
N LEU A 37 -8.12 -4.76 -5.15
CA LEU A 37 -9.27 -3.96 -5.59
C LEU A 37 -9.01 -3.29 -6.94
N LEU A 38 -7.82 -2.70 -7.12
CA LEU A 38 -7.44 -2.04 -8.37
C LEU A 38 -7.34 -3.00 -9.56
N ARG A 39 -6.93 -4.27 -9.34
CA ARG A 39 -6.98 -5.31 -10.38
C ARG A 39 -8.42 -5.62 -10.79
N SER A 40 -9.30 -5.80 -9.82
CA SER A 40 -10.73 -6.04 -10.09
C SER A 40 -11.37 -4.85 -10.79
N LEU A 41 -11.07 -3.63 -10.36
CA LEU A 41 -11.57 -2.40 -10.98
C LEU A 41 -11.12 -2.27 -12.44
N ASN A 42 -9.85 -2.59 -12.74
CA ASN A 42 -9.36 -2.61 -14.12
C ASN A 42 -10.12 -3.61 -15.00
N LEU A 43 -10.46 -4.80 -14.47
CA LEU A 43 -11.29 -5.76 -15.21
C LEU A 43 -12.70 -5.23 -15.49
N VAL A 44 -13.32 -4.56 -14.51
CA VAL A 44 -14.63 -3.91 -14.72
C VAL A 44 -14.54 -2.80 -15.76
N ALA A 45 -13.48 -1.97 -15.71
CA ALA A 45 -13.26 -0.90 -16.68
C ALA A 45 -13.08 -1.44 -18.10
N VAL A 46 -12.33 -2.53 -18.28
CA VAL A 46 -12.19 -3.21 -19.58
C VAL A 46 -13.53 -3.73 -20.08
N ASN A 47 -14.32 -4.39 -19.23
CA ASN A 47 -15.65 -4.87 -19.61
C ASN A 47 -16.59 -3.72 -20.01
N ALA A 48 -16.54 -2.60 -19.27
CA ALA A 48 -17.31 -1.41 -19.59
C ALA A 48 -16.89 -0.80 -20.95
N SER A 49 -15.58 -0.78 -21.25
CA SER A 49 -15.05 -0.30 -22.53
C SER A 49 -15.49 -1.18 -23.72
N ILE A 50 -15.53 -2.50 -23.53
CA ILE A 50 -16.03 -3.45 -24.52
C ILE A 50 -17.53 -3.23 -24.79
N GLU A 51 -18.34 -3.10 -23.74
CA GLU A 51 -19.78 -2.91 -23.90
C GLU A 51 -20.11 -1.53 -24.49
N ALA A 52 -19.33 -0.51 -24.13
CA ALA A 52 -19.41 0.80 -24.76
C ALA A 52 -19.09 0.75 -26.25
N SER A 53 -18.09 -0.03 -26.66
CA SER A 53 -17.77 -0.26 -28.07
C SER A 53 -18.90 -1.02 -28.80
N ARG A 54 -19.54 -2.01 -28.15
CA ARG A 54 -20.70 -2.72 -28.70
C ARG A 54 -21.93 -1.82 -28.90
N ALA A 55 -22.14 -0.86 -28.01
CA ALA A 55 -23.24 0.11 -28.11
C ALA A 55 -23.02 1.18 -29.20
N GLY A 56 -21.84 1.21 -29.85
CA GLY A 56 -21.53 2.13 -30.94
C GLY A 56 -21.67 3.59 -30.50
N ALA A 57 -22.41 4.40 -31.27
CA ALA A 57 -22.60 5.83 -30.98
C ALA A 57 -23.25 6.10 -29.61
N MET A 58 -24.10 5.20 -29.12
CA MET A 58 -24.73 5.33 -27.80
C MET A 58 -23.77 5.04 -26.63
N GLY A 59 -22.68 4.32 -26.89
CA GLY A 59 -21.67 3.97 -25.88
C GLY A 59 -20.49 4.94 -25.77
N ALA A 60 -20.39 5.94 -26.66
CA ALA A 60 -19.22 6.81 -26.74
C ALA A 60 -18.89 7.51 -25.40
N GLY A 61 -19.90 7.99 -24.67
CA GLY A 61 -19.69 8.60 -23.34
C GLY A 61 -19.21 7.60 -22.29
N PHE A 62 -19.71 6.36 -22.32
CA PHE A 62 -19.28 5.30 -21.40
C PHE A 62 -17.87 4.80 -21.69
N ALA A 63 -17.43 4.85 -22.96
CA ALA A 63 -16.05 4.50 -23.34
C ALA A 63 -15.04 5.45 -22.68
N VAL A 64 -15.32 6.77 -22.69
CA VAL A 64 -14.47 7.78 -22.06
C VAL A 64 -14.39 7.58 -20.54
N VAL A 65 -15.52 7.29 -19.89
CA VAL A 65 -15.56 7.00 -18.45
C VAL A 65 -14.78 5.73 -18.12
N ALA A 66 -14.92 4.67 -18.92
CA ALA A 66 -14.20 3.42 -18.71
C ALA A 66 -12.68 3.60 -18.84
N GLU A 67 -12.23 4.40 -19.81
CA GLU A 67 -10.81 4.71 -19.98
C GLU A 67 -10.25 5.54 -18.81
N GLU A 68 -11.01 6.51 -18.32
CA GLU A 68 -10.60 7.32 -17.16
C GLU A 68 -10.53 6.49 -15.88
N VAL A 69 -11.48 5.58 -15.65
CA VAL A 69 -11.44 4.65 -14.51
C VAL A 69 -10.20 3.76 -14.57
N LYS A 70 -9.85 3.26 -15.77
CA LYS A 70 -8.62 2.47 -15.96
C LYS A 70 -7.37 3.29 -15.65
N ARG A 71 -7.28 4.51 -16.16
CA ARG A 71 -6.17 5.43 -15.89
C ARG A 71 -5.99 5.68 -14.39
N LEU A 72 -7.08 6.01 -13.69
CA LEU A 72 -7.06 6.22 -12.23
C LEU A 72 -6.69 4.96 -11.46
N ALA A 73 -7.12 3.78 -11.93
CA ALA A 73 -6.77 2.51 -11.30
C ALA A 73 -5.27 2.19 -11.43
N ASP A 74 -4.67 2.51 -12.58
CA ASP A 74 -3.24 2.35 -12.82
C ASP A 74 -2.40 3.36 -12.01
N GLU A 75 -2.79 4.64 -11.97
CA GLU A 75 -2.11 5.66 -11.14
C GLU A 75 -2.19 5.35 -9.64
N SER A 76 -3.34 4.82 -9.20
CA SER A 76 -3.52 4.35 -7.82
C SER A 76 -2.61 3.17 -7.52
N ARG A 77 -2.39 2.27 -8.49
CA ARG A 77 -1.52 1.10 -8.33
C ARG A 77 -0.09 1.53 -8.09
N ASP A 78 0.40 2.49 -8.87
CA ASP A 78 1.76 3.03 -8.74
C ASP A 78 1.96 3.75 -7.40
N SER A 79 0.92 4.41 -6.90
CA SER A 79 0.96 5.06 -5.59
C SER A 79 1.04 4.03 -4.46
N VAL A 80 0.27 2.94 -4.56
CA VAL A 80 0.30 1.86 -3.56
C VAL A 80 1.62 1.08 -3.61
N ASN A 81 2.18 0.84 -4.80
CA ASN A 81 3.50 0.21 -4.93
C ASN A 81 4.57 1.03 -4.21
N ARG A 82 4.56 2.36 -4.36
CA ARG A 82 5.46 3.26 -3.61
C ARG A 82 5.26 3.17 -2.10
N ILE A 83 4.02 3.03 -1.62
CA ILE A 83 3.75 2.79 -0.20
C ILE A 83 4.39 1.47 0.26
N LEU A 84 4.27 0.40 -0.52
CA LEU A 84 4.87 -0.89 -0.19
C LEU A 84 6.40 -0.82 -0.15
N GLU A 85 7.03 -0.12 -1.09
CA GLU A 85 8.48 0.14 -1.09
C GLU A 85 8.92 0.88 0.18
N PHE A 86 8.16 1.91 0.62
CA PHE A 86 8.45 2.60 1.87
C PHE A 86 8.26 1.68 3.09
N MET A 87 7.31 0.76 3.06
CA MET A 87 7.14 -0.22 4.14
C MET A 87 8.29 -1.22 4.20
N GLU A 88 8.79 -1.70 3.04
CA GLU A 88 9.98 -2.55 2.99
C GLU A 88 11.22 -1.83 3.54
N ALA A 89 11.41 -0.55 3.19
CA ALA A 89 12.48 0.27 3.74
C ALA A 89 12.34 0.46 5.26
N LEU A 90 11.13 0.68 5.75
CA LEU A 90 10.83 0.80 7.19
C LEU A 90 11.14 -0.52 7.94
N GLU A 91 10.73 -1.65 7.38
CA GLU A 91 11.05 -2.98 7.93
C GLU A 91 12.55 -3.21 7.98
N LYS A 92 13.29 -2.83 6.93
CA LYS A 92 14.75 -2.95 6.89
C LYS A 92 15.42 -2.09 7.97
N VAL A 93 15.05 -0.82 8.11
CA VAL A 93 15.61 0.08 9.13
C VAL A 93 15.29 -0.40 10.55
N THR A 94 14.09 -0.93 10.78
CA THR A 94 13.70 -1.48 12.09
C THR A 94 14.32 -2.85 12.36
N GLY A 95 14.57 -3.66 11.34
CA GLY A 95 15.25 -4.95 11.41
C GLY A 95 16.77 -4.84 11.61
N GLU A 96 17.45 -3.99 10.84
CA GLU A 96 18.91 -3.75 10.95
C GLU A 96 19.31 -3.17 12.31
N ARG A 97 18.50 -2.27 12.88
CA ARG A 97 18.71 -1.78 14.26
C ARG A 97 18.63 -2.87 15.33
N SER A 98 17.97 -3.99 15.03
CA SER A 98 17.90 -5.14 15.93
C SER A 98 19.19 -5.96 15.90
N GLN A 99 19.90 -5.98 14.77
CA GLN A 99 21.16 -6.73 14.57
C GLN A 99 22.40 -5.93 14.99
N LEU A 100 22.33 -4.61 15.09
CA LEU A 100 23.45 -3.75 15.52
C LEU A 100 23.72 -3.77 17.04
N ARG A 101 23.06 -4.65 17.80
CA ARG A 101 23.42 -4.96 19.20
C ARG A 101 24.43 -6.12 19.21
N LEU A 102 25.71 -5.78 19.11
CA LEU A 102 26.83 -6.60 19.58
C LEU A 102 27.63 -5.77 20.59
#